data_AF-A0AAR2JK91-F1
#
_entry.id   AF-A0AAR2JK91-F1
#
_cell.length_a   1.000
_cell.length_b   1.000
_cell.length_c   1.000
_cell.angle_alpha   90.00
_cell.angle_beta   90.00
_cell.angle_gamma   90.00
#
_symmetry.space_group_name_H-M   'P 1'
#
loop_
_entity.id
_entity.type
_entity.pdbx_description
1 polymer ?
#
loop_
_entity_poly.entity_id
_entity_poly.type
_entity_poly.pdbx_seq_one_letter_code
_entity_poly.pdbx_strand_id
1 'polypeptide(L)'
;VRSFLIQTPLLLLPRTVLPQWTPVWLSGYYWIGLRKINNSWTWVGTSKKLTEEAKNWAKGEPNNGRNNEDCVEIYIKREKDEGKWNDESCKKKKTALCYTGKWTHFMPTLTLHS
;
A
#
# COMPACT_ATOMS: atom_id res chain seq x y z
N VAL A 1 17.99 -14.32 -21.53
CA VAL A 1 18.50 -13.10 -20.87
C VAL A 1 17.67 -11.91 -21.32
N ARG A 2 16.80 -11.38 -20.44
CA ARG A 2 16.33 -9.98 -20.41
C ARG A 2 15.35 -9.83 -19.25
N SER A 3 15.96 -9.61 -18.09
CA SER A 3 15.35 -9.07 -16.89
C SER A 3 14.90 -7.64 -17.18
N PHE A 4 13.60 -7.34 -17.05
CA PHE A 4 13.10 -5.97 -17.02
C PHE A 4 11.80 -5.92 -16.21
N LEU A 5 11.90 -5.82 -14.89
CA LEU A 5 10.88 -5.21 -14.03
C LEU A 5 11.54 -4.67 -12.75
N ILE A 6 12.50 -3.74 -12.91
CA ILE A 6 12.79 -2.73 -11.89
C ILE A 6 13.09 -1.43 -12.63
N GLN A 7 12.06 -0.68 -12.99
CA GLN A 7 12.19 0.77 -13.10
C GLN A 7 10.81 1.45 -13.11
N THR A 8 10.28 1.71 -11.93
CA THR A 8 9.66 3.03 -11.68
C THR A 8 9.82 3.30 -10.19
N PRO A 9 10.52 4.38 -9.81
CA PRO A 9 10.58 4.77 -8.42
C PRO A 9 9.15 5.10 -7.96
N LEU A 10 8.84 4.71 -6.74
CA LEU A 10 7.61 5.00 -6.02
C LEU A 10 7.51 6.51 -5.68
N LEU A 11 7.77 7.39 -6.65
CA LEU A 11 7.90 8.84 -6.51
C LEU A 11 7.08 9.64 -7.53
N LEU A 12 6.30 8.98 -8.38
CA LEU A 12 5.36 9.65 -9.27
C LEU A 12 4.01 8.93 -9.20
N LEU A 13 3.34 9.03 -8.06
CA LEU A 13 1.91 9.27 -8.19
C LEU A 13 1.80 10.69 -8.76
N PRO A 14 1.29 10.87 -9.99
CA PRO A 14 1.02 12.21 -10.48
C PRO A 14 0.23 12.94 -9.41
N ARG A 15 0.60 14.18 -9.12
CA ARG A 15 -0.10 15.07 -8.17
C ARG A 15 -1.62 15.21 -8.50
N THR A 16 -2.06 14.68 -9.63
CA THR A 16 -3.42 14.68 -10.18
C THR A 16 -4.25 13.43 -9.87
N VAL A 17 -3.71 12.37 -9.24
CA VAL A 17 -4.50 11.15 -8.90
C VAL A 17 -4.91 11.08 -7.43
N LEU A 18 -4.51 12.05 -6.61
CA LEU A 18 -5.17 12.29 -5.33
C LEU A 18 -6.28 13.30 -5.59
N PRO A 19 -7.57 12.92 -5.49
CA PRO A 19 -8.65 13.84 -5.74
C PRO A 19 -8.48 15.05 -4.81
N GLN A 20 -8.46 16.24 -5.41
CA GLN A 20 -8.42 17.55 -4.73
C GLN A 20 -9.64 17.80 -3.81
N TRP A 21 -10.49 16.77 -3.63
CA TRP A 21 -11.76 16.74 -2.94
C TRP A 21 -11.75 15.96 -1.63
N THR A 22 -10.59 15.50 -1.12
CA THR A 22 -10.59 14.94 0.24
C THR A 22 -10.95 16.09 1.21
N PRO A 23 -12.11 16.04 1.88
CA PRO A 23 -12.49 17.12 2.77
C PRO A 23 -11.45 17.21 3.88
N VAL A 24 -11.02 18.43 4.19
CA VAL A 24 -10.05 18.78 5.25
C VAL A 24 -10.48 18.23 6.64
N TRP A 25 -11.70 17.69 6.75
CA TRP A 25 -12.33 17.17 7.95
C TRP A 25 -12.22 15.66 8.16
N LEU A 26 -11.61 14.88 7.25
CA LEU A 26 -11.33 13.48 7.52
C LEU A 26 -10.20 13.40 8.55
N SER A 27 -10.57 13.30 9.83
CA SER A 27 -9.64 13.23 10.95
C SER A 27 -8.94 11.87 10.98
N GLY A 28 -7.87 11.72 10.20
CA GLY A 28 -7.01 10.54 10.20
C GLY A 28 -6.25 10.35 8.89
N TYR A 29 -5.15 9.62 8.97
CA TYR A 29 -4.42 9.12 7.79
C TYR A 29 -5.23 8.03 7.07
N TYR A 30 -4.64 7.38 6.07
CA TYR A 30 -5.35 6.44 5.20
C TYR A 30 -4.90 5.01 5.46
N TRP A 31 -5.84 4.07 5.44
CA TRP A 31 -5.52 2.64 5.45
C TRP A 31 -4.99 2.20 4.09
N ILE A 32 -3.88 1.46 4.08
CA ILE A 32 -3.41 0.71 2.91
C ILE A 32 -3.71 -0.78 3.05
N GLY A 33 -3.75 -1.49 1.93
CA GLY A 33 -4.05 -2.92 1.88
C GLY A 33 -2.90 -3.84 2.35
N LEU A 34 -2.14 -3.45 3.38
CA LEU A 34 -1.06 -4.24 3.98
C LEU A 34 -1.47 -4.65 5.40
N ARG A 35 -1.36 -5.94 5.74
CA ARG A 35 -1.61 -6.44 7.10
C ARG A 35 -0.55 -7.40 7.59
N LYS A 36 -0.39 -7.48 8.91
CA LYS A 36 0.37 -8.56 9.55
C LYS A 36 -0.50 -9.80 9.68
N ILE A 37 -0.10 -10.90 9.05
CA ILE A 37 -0.78 -12.19 9.07
C ILE A 37 0.27 -13.25 9.41
N ASN A 38 0.07 -14.01 10.49
CA ASN A 38 1.04 -15.01 10.98
C ASN A 38 2.47 -14.44 11.07
N ASN A 39 2.59 -13.25 11.67
CA ASN A 39 3.86 -12.51 11.83
C ASN A 39 4.54 -12.09 10.51
N SER A 40 3.82 -12.03 9.40
CA SER A 40 4.33 -11.60 8.08
C SER A 40 3.46 -10.51 7.46
N TRP A 41 4.08 -9.42 7.02
CA TRP A 41 3.41 -8.35 6.29
C TRP A 41 2.99 -8.82 4.89
N THR A 42 1.69 -8.79 4.62
CA THR A 42 1.08 -9.36 3.41
C THR A 42 0.10 -8.37 2.80
N TRP A 43 0.21 -8.15 1.48
CA TRP A 43 -0.71 -7.35 0.71
C TRP A 43 -2.04 -8.10 0.53
N VAL A 44 -3.12 -7.65 1.16
CA VAL A 44 -4.40 -8.37 1.15
C VAL A 44 -5.02 -8.48 -0.25
N GLY A 45 -4.77 -7.50 -1.13
CA GLY A 45 -5.30 -7.50 -2.50
C GLY A 45 -4.61 -8.49 -3.45
N THR A 46 -3.42 -9.00 -3.10
CA THR A 46 -2.65 -9.91 -3.97
C THR A 46 -2.17 -11.17 -3.26
N SER A 47 -2.36 -11.27 -1.95
CA SER A 47 -1.80 -12.31 -1.07
C SER A 47 -0.27 -12.42 -1.12
N LYS A 48 0.43 -11.45 -1.71
CA LYS A 48 1.90 -11.43 -1.77
C LYS A 48 2.48 -10.87 -0.48
N LYS A 49 3.58 -11.47 -0.02
CA LYS A 49 4.37 -10.93 1.09
C LYS A 49 5.03 -9.61 0.68
N LEU A 50 5.21 -8.72 1.64
CA LEU A 50 5.99 -7.50 1.48
C LEU A 50 7.44 -7.84 1.16
N THR A 51 8.00 -7.21 0.13
CA THR A 51 9.41 -7.34 -0.25
C THR A 51 10.20 -6.13 0.23
N GLU A 52 11.53 -6.24 0.30
CA GLU A 52 12.40 -5.13 0.73
C GLU A 52 12.27 -3.91 -0.20
N GLU A 53 12.13 -4.12 -1.51
CA GLU A 53 12.03 -3.04 -2.50
C GLU A 53 10.73 -2.25 -2.36
N ALA A 54 9.69 -2.87 -1.81
CA ALA A 54 8.40 -2.22 -1.60
C ALA A 54 8.31 -1.50 -0.25
N LYS A 55 9.18 -1.77 0.73
CA LYS A 55 9.09 -1.20 2.09
C LYS A 55 9.18 0.32 2.08
N ASN A 56 8.31 0.97 2.88
CA ASN A 56 8.33 2.42 3.03
C ASN A 56 7.92 2.89 4.45
N TRP A 57 8.35 2.18 5.48
CA TRP A 57 8.08 2.51 6.89
C TRP A 57 8.62 3.88 7.29
N ALA A 58 7.92 4.55 8.21
CA ALA A 58 8.42 5.74 8.88
C ALA A 58 9.58 5.38 9.82
N LYS A 59 10.36 6.38 10.23
CA LYS A 59 11.47 6.14 11.14
C LYS A 59 10.96 5.57 12.47
N GLY A 60 11.42 4.38 12.82
CA GLY A 60 11.03 3.68 14.05
C GLY A 60 9.92 2.66 13.86
N GLU A 61 9.34 2.57 12.66
CA GLU A 61 8.23 1.66 12.36
C GLU A 61 8.69 0.40 11.60
N PRO A 62 7.95 -0.72 11.70
CA PRO A 62 6.79 -0.92 12.58
C PRO A 62 7.19 -1.18 14.04
N ASN A 63 6.45 -0.59 15.00
CA ASN A 63 6.82 -0.59 16.42
C ASN A 63 5.87 -1.39 17.33
N ASN A 64 4.67 -1.74 16.87
CA ASN A 64 3.62 -2.38 17.67
C ASN A 64 3.38 -1.70 19.04
N GLY A 65 3.44 -0.37 19.08
CA GLY A 65 3.46 0.48 20.26
C GLY A 65 2.21 0.40 21.15
N ARG A 66 1.05 0.01 20.62
CA ARG A 66 -0.17 -0.24 21.42
C ARG A 66 -0.52 -1.72 21.61
N ASN A 67 0.34 -2.63 21.14
CA ASN A 67 0.03 -4.04 20.92
C ASN A 67 -1.11 -4.27 19.90
N ASN A 68 -1.00 -5.36 19.13
CA ASN A 68 -1.97 -5.75 18.10
C ASN A 68 -2.17 -4.67 17.02
N GLU A 69 -1.08 -4.06 16.56
CA GLU A 69 -1.06 -3.10 15.47
C GLU A 69 -0.79 -3.82 14.14
N ASP A 70 -1.77 -4.59 13.69
CA ASP A 70 -1.63 -5.45 12.50
C ASP A 70 -2.11 -4.78 11.19
N CYS A 71 -2.55 -3.53 11.26
CA CYS A 71 -2.99 -2.73 10.12
C CYS A 71 -2.00 -1.59 9.84
N VAL A 72 -1.92 -1.14 8.59
CA VAL A 72 -0.94 -0.14 8.17
C VAL A 72 -1.61 1.11 7.64
N GLU A 73 -1.29 2.25 8.23
CA GLU A 73 -1.67 3.56 7.73
C GLU A 73 -0.55 4.23 6.92
N ILE A 74 -0.92 5.15 6.03
CA ILE A 74 0.01 5.98 5.26
C ILE A 74 -0.16 7.47 5.57
N TYR A 75 0.95 8.14 5.88
CA TYR A 75 1.02 9.54 6.27
C TYR A 75 0.92 10.51 5.07
N ILE A 76 -0.24 10.60 4.42
CA ILE A 76 -0.48 11.57 3.35
C ILE A 76 -0.53 13.00 3.92
N LYS A 77 0.24 13.94 3.35
CA LYS A 77 0.31 15.36 3.76
C LYS A 77 0.72 15.58 5.23
N ARG A 78 1.47 14.63 5.82
CA ARG A 78 2.08 14.83 7.14
C ARG A 78 3.34 15.68 6.98
N GLU A 79 3.58 16.61 7.90
CA GLU A 79 4.77 17.49 7.87
C GLU A 79 6.10 16.71 7.89
N LYS A 80 6.15 15.61 8.64
CA LYS A 80 7.31 14.71 8.74
C LYS A 80 6.91 13.31 8.33
N ASP A 81 7.83 12.57 7.69
CA ASP A 81 7.59 11.21 7.21
C ASP A 81 6.40 11.14 6.23
N GLU A 82 6.25 12.16 5.37
CA GLU A 82 5.20 12.21 4.35
C GLU A 82 5.27 10.97 3.45
N GLY A 83 4.13 10.31 3.25
CA GLY A 83 3.99 9.11 2.44
C GLY A 83 4.56 7.84 3.07
N LYS A 84 5.17 7.93 4.26
CA LYS A 84 5.67 6.77 5.00
C LYS A 84 4.56 6.04 5.74
N TRP A 85 4.87 4.82 6.15
CA TRP A 85 3.92 3.91 6.78
C TRP A 85 4.09 3.79 8.28
N ASN A 86 3.01 3.48 8.96
CA ASN A 86 2.95 3.19 10.38
C ASN A 86 2.04 1.99 10.62
N ASP A 87 2.44 1.07 11.48
CA ASP A 87 1.52 0.08 12.01
C ASP A 87 0.64 0.72 13.08
N GLU A 88 -0.66 0.43 13.04
CA GLU A 88 -1.64 1.01 13.95
C GLU A 88 -2.74 0.00 14.22
N SER A 89 -3.44 0.19 15.35
CA SER A 89 -4.58 -0.63 15.70
C SER A 89 -5.65 -0.60 14.62
N CYS A 90 -6.01 -1.78 14.11
CA CYS A 90 -7.07 -1.97 13.11
C CYS A 90 -8.44 -1.41 13.54
N LYS A 91 -8.62 -1.13 14.84
CA LYS A 91 -9.87 -0.58 15.41
C LYS A 91 -10.00 0.93 15.17
N LYS A 92 -8.95 1.63 14.72
CA LYS A 92 -9.01 3.06 14.41
C LYS A 92 -9.85 3.30 13.15
N LYS A 93 -10.70 4.32 13.22
CA LYS A 93 -11.46 4.80 12.06
C LYS A 93 -10.54 5.64 11.18
N LYS A 94 -10.33 5.22 9.93
CA LYS A 94 -9.52 5.89 8.92
C LYS A 94 -10.11 5.66 7.53
N THR A 95 -9.76 6.52 6.59
CA THR A 95 -10.22 6.42 5.20
C THR A 95 -9.49 5.29 4.49
N ALA A 96 -10.20 4.46 3.73
CA ALA A 96 -9.57 3.42 2.91
C ALA A 96 -8.96 4.01 1.64
N LEU A 97 -7.70 3.64 1.34
CA LEU A 97 -7.09 3.90 0.03
C LEU A 97 -7.21 2.65 -0.84
N CYS A 98 -8.04 2.73 -1.88
CA CYS A 98 -8.34 1.61 -2.76
C CYS A 98 -7.57 1.73 -4.10
N TYR A 99 -7.31 0.59 -4.74
CA TYR A 99 -6.86 0.53 -6.12
C TYR A 99 -7.82 -0.34 -6.93
N THR A 100 -7.93 -0.06 -8.23
CA THR A 100 -8.61 -0.95 -9.18
C THR A 100 -7.54 -1.66 -9.99
N GLY A 101 -7.45 -2.98 -9.84
CA GLY A 101 -6.56 -3.79 -10.67
C GLY A 101 -7.05 -3.80 -12.12
N LYS A 102 -6.13 -3.63 -13.07
CA LYS A 102 -6.40 -3.94 -14.48
C LYS A 102 -5.96 -5.36 -14.75
N TRP A 103 -6.88 -6.21 -15.20
CA TRP A 103 -6.60 -7.59 -15.60
C TRP A 103 -5.94 -7.61 -16.97
N THR A 104 -4.62 -7.42 -17.04
CA THR A 104 -3.89 -7.41 -18.33
C THR A 104 -3.22 -8.73 -18.70
N HIS A 105 -3.34 -9.80 -17.89
CA HIS A 105 -2.55 -11.03 -18.09
C HIS A 105 -3.27 -12.38 -17.84
N PHE A 106 -4.61 -12.44 -17.86
CA PHE A 106 -5.35 -13.71 -17.66
C PHE A 106 -6.27 -14.13 -18.82
N MET A 107 -6.09 -13.56 -20.01
CA MET A 107 -6.57 -14.23 -21.23
C MET A 107 -5.38 -15.01 -21.80
N PRO A 108 -5.18 -16.31 -21.48
CA PRO A 108 -4.35 -17.13 -22.34
C PRO A 108 -4.98 -17.05 -23.73
N THR A 109 -4.25 -16.52 -24.70
CA THR A 109 -4.64 -16.61 -26.10
C THR A 109 -4.90 -18.09 -26.35
N LEU A 110 -6.16 -18.46 -26.63
CA LEU A 110 -6.49 -19.77 -27.17
C LEU A 110 -5.83 -19.84 -28.55
N THR A 111 -4.58 -20.28 -28.61
CA THR A 111 -3.96 -20.72 -29.85
C THR A 111 -4.60 -22.05 -30.20
N LEU A 112 -5.68 -21.97 -31.00
CA LEU A 112 -6.20 -23.11 -31.73
C LEU A 112 -5.06 -23.58 -32.65
N HIS A 113 -4.42 -24.69 -32.33
CA HIS A 113 -3.56 -25.37 -33.28
C HIS A 113 -4.50 -26.13 -34.22
N SER A 114 -4.53 -25.71 -35.48
CA SER A 114 -5.10 -26.44 -36.61
C SER A 114 -4.24 -27.66 -36.94
#